data_AF-A0A5D3J828-F1
#
_entry.id   AF-A0A5D3J828-F1
#
_cell.length_a   1.000
_cell.length_b   1.000
_cell.length_c   1.000
_cell.angle_alpha   90.00
_cell.angle_beta   90.00
_cell.angle_gamma   90.00
#
_symmetry.space_group_name_H-M   'P 1'
#
loop_
_entity.id
_entity.type
_entity.pdbx_description
1 polymer ?
#
loop_
_entity_poly.entity_id
_entity_poly.type
_entity_poly.pdbx_seq_one_letter_code
_entity_poly.pdbx_strand_id
1 'polypeptide(L)'
;ATFQRISDPEMVSGMLRTGIVSARIQVNLYRLDDYTSLLQLDKKIWTELKSVVHGQLEGIPVQYVERGGIHQDKNQLTNRRIQYRLTRDFIIHYVEDSS
;
A
#
# COMPACT_ATOMS: atom_id res chain seq x y z
N ALA A 1 -6.57 7.27 8.24
CA ALA A 1 -6.23 6.71 6.92
C ALA A 1 -7.37 5.79 6.52
N THR A 2 -7.72 5.77 5.24
CA THR A 2 -8.71 4.80 4.73
C THR A 2 -7.96 3.76 3.92
N PHE A 3 -8.18 2.49 4.23
CA PHE A 3 -7.56 1.35 3.54
C PHE A 3 -8.59 0.75 2.59
N GLN A 4 -8.20 0.61 1.32
CA GLN A 4 -9.01 -0.08 0.32
C GLN A 4 -8.19 -1.22 -0.27
N ARG A 5 -8.67 -2.45 -0.08
CA ARG A 5 -8.14 -3.62 -0.80
C ARG A 5 -8.64 -3.56 -2.23
N ILE A 6 -7.72 -3.56 -3.19
CA ILE A 6 -8.02 -3.68 -4.61
C ILE A 6 -7.43 -5.02 -5.03
N SER A 7 -8.29 -6.03 -5.20
CA SER A 7 -7.83 -7.36 -5.64
C SER A 7 -7.56 -7.32 -7.15
N ASP A 8 -6.34 -7.67 -7.56
CA ASP A 8 -5.99 -7.86 -8.97
C ASP A 8 -6.40 -9.27 -9.46
N PRO A 9 -6.62 -9.48 -10.77
CA PRO A 9 -6.95 -10.79 -11.35
C PRO A 9 -5.74 -11.73 -11.37
N GLU A 10 -5.99 -13.05 -11.33
CA GLU A 10 -4.97 -14.11 -11.36
C GLU A 10 -3.94 -13.90 -12.49
N MET A 11 -2.66 -13.82 -12.11
CA MET A 11 -1.56 -13.68 -13.06
C MET A 11 -1.24 -15.05 -13.68
N VAL A 12 -1.90 -15.40 -14.79
CA VAL A 12 -1.58 -16.60 -15.57
C VAL A 12 -0.30 -16.34 -16.38
N SER A 13 0.85 -16.71 -15.82
CA SER A 13 2.10 -16.84 -16.58
C SER A 13 2.35 -18.33 -16.87
N GLY A 14 2.56 -18.66 -18.14
CA GLY A 14 2.69 -20.03 -18.63
C GLY A 14 3.83 -20.81 -17.97
N MET A 15 3.54 -22.07 -17.62
CA MET A 15 4.48 -23.14 -17.24
C MET A 15 5.50 -22.82 -16.14
N LEU A 16 5.00 -22.47 -14.95
CA LEU A 16 5.44 -22.94 -13.63
C LEU A 16 4.45 -22.34 -12.62
N ARG A 17 3.63 -23.18 -11.95
CA ARG A 17 2.80 -22.75 -10.82
C ARG A 17 3.73 -22.41 -9.65
N THR A 18 4.37 -21.25 -9.68
CA THR A 18 4.84 -20.63 -8.45
C THR A 18 3.58 -20.18 -7.74
N GLY A 19 3.22 -20.76 -6.61
CA GLY A 19 2.05 -20.35 -5.81
C GLY A 19 2.19 -18.94 -5.22
N ILE A 20 2.93 -18.05 -5.86
CA ILE A 20 3.17 -16.68 -5.43
C ILE A 20 2.08 -15.82 -6.07
N VAL A 21 1.27 -15.20 -5.23
CA VAL A 21 0.21 -14.28 -5.59
C VAL A 21 0.55 -12.89 -5.09
N SER A 22 -0.04 -11.87 -5.71
CA SER A 22 0.15 -10.48 -5.35
C SER A 22 -1.17 -9.86 -4.93
N ALA A 23 -1.17 -9.13 -3.81
CA ALA A 23 -2.30 -8.30 -3.38
C ALA A 23 -1.93 -6.83 -3.41
N ARG A 24 -2.75 -6.01 -4.07
CA ARG A 24 -2.60 -4.56 -4.09
C ARG A 24 -3.49 -3.90 -3.05
N ILE A 25 -2.88 -3.07 -2.23
CA ILE A 25 -3.56 -2.28 -1.21
C ILE A 25 -3.33 -0.81 -1.50
N GLN A 26 -4.41 -0.04 -1.60
CA GLN A 26 -4.33 1.40 -1.73
C GLN A 26 -4.62 2.06 -0.38
N VAL A 27 -3.71 2.93 0.04
CA VAL A 27 -3.78 3.70 1.28
C VAL A 27 -3.99 5.17 0.96
N ASN A 28 -5.09 5.72 1.48
CA ASN A 28 -5.39 7.14 1.37
C ASN A 28 -5.09 7.85 2.70
N LEU A 29 -4.15 8.79 2.65
CA LEU A 29 -3.71 9.63 3.76
C LEU A 29 -4.21 11.06 3.55
N TYR A 30 -4.64 11.69 4.65
CA TYR A 30 -5.15 13.06 4.65
C TYR A 30 -4.54 13.84 5.80
N ARG A 31 -4.19 15.11 5.55
CA ARG A 31 -3.71 16.03 6.58
C ARG A 31 -4.13 17.47 6.29
N LEU A 32 -4.49 18.22 7.32
CA LEU A 32 -4.78 19.65 7.19
C LEU A 32 -3.50 20.46 7.41
N ASP A 33 -3.26 21.42 6.54
CA ASP A 33 -2.26 22.50 6.62
C ASP A 33 -0.79 22.06 6.75
N ASP A 34 -0.52 20.75 6.81
CA ASP A 34 0.81 20.20 7.07
C ASP A 34 1.13 19.06 6.09
N TYR A 35 1.59 19.45 4.89
CA TYR A 35 2.04 18.52 3.86
C TYR A 35 3.30 17.75 4.26
N THR A 36 4.22 18.37 5.01
CA THR A 36 5.47 17.72 5.42
C THR A 36 5.19 16.53 6.33
N SER A 37 4.30 16.69 7.32
CA SER A 37 3.90 15.57 8.19
C SER A 37 3.18 14.46 7.43
N LEU A 38 2.44 14.78 6.35
CA LEU A 38 1.81 13.80 5.48
C LEU A 38 2.86 12.93 4.76
N LEU A 39 3.93 13.54 4.24
CA LEU A 39 5.05 12.80 3.63
C LEU A 39 5.83 11.96 4.65
N GLN A 40 6.01 12.47 5.87
CA GLN A 40 6.64 11.71 6.95
C GLN A 40 5.80 10.49 7.34
N LEU A 41 4.47 10.60 7.31
CA LEU A 41 3.57 9.48 7.56
C LEU A 41 3.68 8.40 6.46
N ASP A 42 3.68 8.77 5.17
CA ASP A 42 3.95 7.83 4.06
C ASP A 42 5.29 7.11 4.25
N LYS A 43 6.33 7.86 4.61
CA LYS A 43 7.66 7.29 4.86
C LYS A 43 7.66 6.31 6.03
N LYS A 44 6.99 6.63 7.14
CA LYS A 44 6.86 5.72 8.30
C LYS A 44 6.13 4.44 7.93
N ILE A 45 4.99 4.54 7.26
CA ILE A 45 4.23 3.35 6.79
C ILE A 45 5.11 2.48 5.90
N TRP A 46 5.85 3.09 4.96
CA TRP A 46 6.78 2.33 4.12
C TRP A 46 7.89 1.66 4.93
N THR A 47 8.50 2.35 5.89
CA THR A 47 9.55 1.75 6.73
C THR A 47 9.06 0.50 7.45
N GLU A 48 7.85 0.55 8.04
CA GLU A 48 7.25 -0.60 8.71
C GLU A 48 6.95 -1.72 7.71
N LEU A 49 6.28 -1.45 6.58
CA LEU A 49 5.93 -2.47 5.59
C LEU A 49 7.16 -3.10 4.91
N LYS A 50 8.20 -2.30 4.66
CA LYS A 50 9.47 -2.80 4.10
C LYS A 50 10.15 -3.80 5.04
N SER A 51 9.93 -3.69 6.36
CA SER A 51 10.51 -4.63 7.32
C SER A 51 9.87 -6.02 7.29
N VAL A 52 8.69 -6.16 6.67
CA VAL A 52 7.91 -7.42 6.61
C VAL A 52 8.45 -8.43 5.57
N VAL A 53 9.62 -8.16 4.98
CA VAL A 53 10.28 -9.06 4.02
C VAL A 53 10.64 -10.39 4.68
N HIS A 54 10.18 -11.50 4.08
CA HIS A 54 10.23 -12.87 4.62
C HIS A 54 9.55 -13.04 5.99
N GLY A 55 8.59 -12.17 6.32
CA GLY A 55 7.82 -12.21 7.55
C GLY A 55 6.48 -12.92 7.40
N GLN A 56 5.61 -12.71 8.39
CA GLN A 56 4.20 -13.08 8.30
C GLN A 56 3.31 -11.87 8.51
N LEU A 57 2.24 -11.79 7.71
CA LEU A 57 1.14 -10.87 7.89
C LEU A 57 -0.11 -11.69 8.14
N GLU A 58 -0.67 -11.60 9.36
CA GLU A 58 -1.88 -12.35 9.75
C GLU A 58 -1.77 -13.87 9.48
N GLY A 59 -0.58 -14.46 9.70
CA GLY A 59 -0.32 -15.88 9.46
C GLY A 59 0.03 -16.25 8.02
N ILE A 60 -0.05 -15.31 7.08
CA ILE A 60 0.28 -15.52 5.67
C ILE A 60 1.78 -15.25 5.45
N PRO A 61 2.54 -16.18 4.85
CA PRO A 61 3.96 -15.97 4.56
C PRO A 61 4.11 -14.94 3.43
N VAL A 62 4.66 -13.78 3.78
CA VAL A 62 4.92 -12.69 2.84
C VAL A 62 6.39 -12.74 2.44
N GLN A 63 6.63 -12.77 1.12
CA GLN A 63 7.99 -12.74 0.60
C GLN A 63 8.55 -11.33 0.69
N TYR A 64 7.84 -10.36 0.13
CA TYR A 64 8.23 -8.96 0.19
C TYR A 64 7.07 -8.03 -0.14
N VAL A 65 7.25 -6.76 0.19
CA VAL A 65 6.30 -5.67 -0.11
C VAL A 65 6.98 -4.66 -1.02
N GLU A 66 6.29 -4.25 -2.09
CA GLU A 66 6.73 -3.20 -2.99
C GLU A 66 5.92 -1.91 -2.78
N ARG A 67 6.57 -0.78 -3.05
CA ARG A 67 5.88 0.50 -3.22
C ARG A 67 5.40 0.63 -4.64
N GLY A 68 4.09 0.75 -4.81
CA GLY A 68 3.45 1.08 -6.07
C GLY A 68 3.27 2.59 -6.25
N GLY A 69 2.25 2.93 -7.06
CA GLY A 69 1.94 4.29 -7.48
C GLY A 69 1.81 5.30 -6.34
N ILE A 70 2.11 6.56 -6.66
CA ILE A 70 1.83 7.72 -5.83
C ILE A 70 0.85 8.64 -6.55
N HIS A 71 -0.14 9.14 -5.84
CA HIS A 71 -0.92 10.28 -6.28
C HIS A 71 -1.04 11.28 -5.13
N GLN A 72 -0.85 12.56 -5.43
CA GLN A 72 -0.89 13.62 -4.43
C GLN A 72 -1.79 14.73 -4.92
N ASP A 73 -2.61 15.23 -4.01
CA ASP A 73 -3.62 16.25 -4.32
C ASP A 73 -3.80 17.20 -3.13
N LYS A 74 -4.42 18.35 -3.38
CA LYS A 74 -4.78 19.32 -2.34
C LYS A 74 -6.12 19.96 -2.64
N ASN A 75 -6.92 20.16 -1.59
CA ASN A 75 -8.19 20.87 -1.66
C ASN A 75 -8.16 22.07 -0.71
N GLN A 76 -8.52 23.25 -1.22
CA GLN A 76 -8.73 24.43 -0.40
C GLN A 76 -10.14 24.35 0.22
N LEU A 77 -10.20 24.41 1.55
CA LEU A 77 -11.43 24.36 2.31
C LEU A 77 -12.03 25.75 2.49
N THR A 78 -13.34 25.82 2.77
CA THR A 78 -14.09 27.07 2.96
C THR A 78 -13.56 27.95 4.09
N ASN A 79 -12.89 27.35 5.08
CA ASN A 79 -12.25 28.04 6.20
C ASN A 79 -10.79 28.45 5.91
N ARG A 80 -10.39 28.52 4.64
CA ARG A 80 -9.03 28.85 4.16
C ARG A 80 -7.93 27.86 4.57
N ARG A 81 -8.28 26.71 5.14
CA ARG A 81 -7.33 25.60 5.37
C ARG A 81 -7.10 24.81 4.09
N ILE A 82 -5.96 24.15 3.99
CA ILE A 82 -5.62 23.27 2.88
C ILE A 82 -5.65 21.84 3.39
N GLN A 83 -6.49 20.99 2.78
CA GLN A 83 -6.40 19.55 3.00
C GLN A 83 -5.48 18.95 1.93
N TYR A 84 -4.37 18.36 2.38
CA TYR A 84 -3.49 17.55 1.55
C TYR A 84 -3.94 16.10 1.57
N ARG A 85 -3.90 15.45 0.40
CA ARG A 85 -4.17 14.03 0.21
C ARG A 85 -2.95 13.36 -0.42
N LEU A 86 -2.59 12.19 0.10
CA LEU A 86 -1.62 11.29 -0.53
C LEU A 86 -2.26 9.91 -0.67
N THR A 87 -2.27 9.40 -1.89
CA THR A 87 -2.71 8.04 -2.22
C THR A 87 -1.48 7.22 -2.57
N ARG A 88 -1.32 6.08 -1.92
CA ARG A 88 -0.18 5.19 -2.05
C ARG A 88 -0.65 3.77 -2.31
N ASP A 89 -0.10 3.12 -3.32
CA ASP A 89 -0.25 1.68 -3.48
C ASP A 89 0.90 0.93 -2.81
N PHE A 90 0.58 -0.20 -2.18
CA PHE A 90 1.52 -1.22 -1.75
C PHE A 90 1.13 -2.55 -2.42
N ILE A 91 2.12 -3.27 -2.92
CA ILE A 91 1.93 -4.59 -3.54
C ILE A 91 2.60 -5.61 -2.63
N ILE A 92 1.83 -6.54 -2.10
CA ILE A 92 2.30 -7.60 -1.20
C ILE A 92 2.42 -8.87 -2.02
N HIS A 93 3.61 -9.45 -2.07
CA HIS A 93 3.86 -10.73 -2.72
C HIS A 93 3.91 -11.83 -1.64
N TYR A 94 3.03 -12.81 -1.75
CA TYR A 94 2.85 -13.86 -0.76
C TYR A 94 2.57 -15.21 -1.43
N VAL A 95 2.78 -16.30 -0.68
CA VAL A 95 2.45 -17.64 -1.19
C VAL A 95 0.99 -17.95 -0.86
N GLU A 96 0.21 -18.30 -1.87
CA GLU A 96 -1.14 -18.83 -1.71
C GLU A 96 -1.04 -20.29 -1.26
N ASP A 97 -1.50 -20.56 -0.04
CA ASP A 97 -1.60 -21.92 0.45
C ASP A 97 -2.70 -22.63 -0.36
N SER A 98 -2.30 -23.61 -1.17
CA SER A 98 -3.20 -24.43 -1.97
C SER A 98 -3.82 -25.50 -1.08
N SER A 99 -4.64 -25.11 -0.11
CA SER A 99 -5.45 -26.05 0.68
C SER A 99 -6.69 -26.52 -0.10
#